data_AF-A0A0G1M3N1-F1
#
_entry.id   AF-A0A0G1M3N1-F1
#
_cell.length_a   1.000
_cell.length_b   1.000
_cell.length_c   1.000
_cell.angle_alpha   90.00
_cell.angle_beta   90.00
_cell.angle_gamma   90.00
#
_symmetry.space_group_name_H-M   'P 1'
#
loop_
_entity.id
_entity.type
_entity.pdbx_description
1 polymer ?
#
loop_
_entity_poly.entity_id
_entity_poly.type
_entity_poly.pdbx_seq_one_letter_code
_entity_poly.pdbx_strand_id
1 'polypeptide(L)'
;MRIKDILLVATGSLVWSLTMVKSGLVYSYGMGFWGPNGHDGVWHLALAESLSRGSRWMPVFSGEVLKNYHVGFDLVLVLLNKVTTIPIVNLYFQIIPPVLAVLIGVLVYKFVVLWRKSREEAFWATFFVYFGGSFGWMVTLLRSGEIGGESMFWAQQSVSTLINPPFALSL
;
A
#
# COMPACT_ATOMS: atom_id res chain seq x y z
N MET A 1 19.07 -15.58 2.20
CA MET A 1 17.74 -16.11 2.56
C MET A 1 17.70 -17.58 2.21
N ARG A 2 17.05 -18.41 3.02
CA ARG A 2 16.74 -19.81 2.70
C ARG A 2 15.42 -19.88 1.94
N ILE A 3 15.10 -21.05 1.37
CA ILE A 3 13.85 -21.26 0.62
C ILE A 3 12.61 -20.86 1.43
N LYS A 4 12.55 -21.20 2.72
CA LYS A 4 11.43 -20.82 3.60
C LYS A 4 11.26 -19.31 3.75
N ASP A 5 12.37 -18.56 3.76
CA ASP A 5 12.35 -17.11 3.91
C ASP A 5 11.86 -16.44 2.61
N ILE A 6 12.23 -17.01 1.46
CA ILE A 6 11.76 -16.58 0.14
C ILE A 6 10.26 -16.85 0.00
N LEU A 7 9.80 -18.05 0.39
CA LEU A 7 8.38 -18.41 0.39
C LEU A 7 7.55 -17.50 1.30
N LEU A 8 8.10 -17.08 2.44
CA LEU A 8 7.47 -16.11 3.33
C LEU A 8 7.27 -14.76 2.62
N VAL A 9 8.35 -14.20 2.03
CA VAL A 9 8.25 -12.93 1.31
C VAL A 9 7.32 -13.02 0.11
N ALA A 10 7.38 -14.11 -0.66
CA ALA A 10 6.49 -14.32 -1.80
C ALA A 10 5.01 -14.37 -1.38
N THR A 11 4.70 -15.17 -0.36
CA THR A 11 3.32 -15.31 0.15
C THR A 11 2.83 -14.00 0.78
N GLY A 12 3.66 -13.36 1.60
CA GLY A 12 3.33 -12.07 2.21
C GLY A 12 3.08 -10.98 1.17
N SER A 13 3.96 -10.90 0.16
CA SER A 13 3.82 -9.95 -0.94
C SER A 13 2.55 -10.19 -1.75
N LEU A 14 2.20 -11.44 -2.01
CA LEU A 14 0.94 -11.79 -2.67
C LEU A 14 -0.26 -11.31 -1.84
N VAL A 15 -0.30 -11.65 -0.54
CA VAL A 15 -1.40 -11.28 0.35
C VAL A 15 -1.58 -9.77 0.44
N TRP A 16 -0.49 -9.01 0.63
CA TRP A 16 -0.55 -7.56 0.61
C TRP A 16 -1.02 -7.01 -0.74
N SER A 17 -0.51 -7.54 -1.85
CA SER A 17 -0.87 -7.07 -3.20
C SER A 17 -2.35 -7.31 -3.54
N LEU A 18 -2.94 -8.40 -3.02
CA LEU A 18 -4.36 -8.71 -3.21
C LEU A 18 -5.30 -7.63 -2.63
N THR A 19 -4.84 -6.84 -1.66
CA THR A 19 -5.62 -5.71 -1.12
C THR A 19 -5.77 -4.56 -2.12
N MET A 20 -4.88 -4.47 -3.11
CA MET A 20 -4.83 -3.39 -4.10
C MET A 20 -5.33 -3.81 -5.48
N VAL A 21 -5.13 -5.08 -5.85
CA VAL A 21 -5.24 -5.56 -7.25
C VAL A 21 -6.58 -5.26 -7.93
N LYS A 22 -7.68 -5.23 -7.18
CA LYS A 22 -9.02 -5.01 -7.74
C LYS A 22 -9.31 -3.56 -8.11
N SER A 23 -8.59 -2.62 -7.51
CA SER A 23 -8.76 -1.18 -7.73
C SER A 23 -8.10 -0.76 -9.05
N GLY A 24 -8.72 0.18 -9.78
CA GLY A 24 -8.23 0.63 -11.08
C GLY A 24 -8.56 -0.30 -12.26
N LEU A 25 -9.22 -1.43 -12.01
CA LEU A 25 -9.69 -2.32 -13.08
C LEU A 25 -10.99 -1.78 -13.71
N VAL A 26 -11.11 -1.93 -15.03
CA VAL A 26 -12.28 -1.50 -15.81
C VAL A 26 -13.24 -2.68 -16.01
N TYR A 27 -14.48 -2.50 -15.58
CA TYR A 27 -15.60 -3.42 -15.74
C TYR A 27 -16.61 -2.86 -16.74
N SER A 28 -17.64 -3.64 -17.11
CA SER A 28 -18.70 -3.21 -18.04
C SER A 28 -19.48 -1.97 -17.55
N TYR A 29 -19.44 -1.66 -16.27
CA TYR A 29 -20.11 -0.54 -15.62
C TYR A 29 -19.14 0.55 -15.14
N GLY A 30 -17.88 0.53 -15.59
CA GLY A 30 -16.87 1.54 -15.26
C GLY A 30 -15.69 1.00 -14.45
N MET A 31 -14.85 1.91 -13.97
CA MET A 31 -13.65 1.56 -13.19
C MET A 31 -14.00 1.34 -11.72
N GLY A 32 -13.55 0.22 -11.15
CA GLY A 32 -13.78 -0.11 -9.76
C GLY A 32 -12.69 0.39 -8.83
N PHE A 33 -13.07 0.95 -7.69
CA PHE A 33 -12.19 1.29 -6.57
C PHE A 33 -12.71 0.64 -5.30
N TRP A 34 -11.86 -0.10 -4.59
CA TRP A 34 -12.29 -0.95 -3.47
C TRP A 34 -11.76 -0.44 -2.13
N GLY A 35 -12.62 -0.45 -1.11
CA GLY A 35 -12.27 0.00 0.23
C GLY A 35 -11.85 1.48 0.26
N PRO A 36 -10.80 1.83 1.02
CA PRO A 36 -10.33 3.22 1.11
C PRO A 36 -9.87 3.82 -0.23
N ASN A 37 -9.55 2.99 -1.22
CA ASN A 37 -9.14 3.45 -2.54
C ASN A 37 -10.24 4.22 -3.29
N GLY A 38 -11.52 4.06 -2.91
CA GLY A 38 -12.63 4.85 -3.46
C GLY A 38 -12.52 6.34 -3.16
N HIS A 39 -11.78 6.70 -2.12
CA HIS A 39 -11.50 8.09 -1.75
C HIS A 39 -10.01 8.40 -1.89
N ASP A 40 -9.16 7.72 -1.12
CA ASP A 40 -7.73 8.04 -1.02
C ASP A 40 -6.97 7.67 -2.29
N GLY A 41 -7.29 6.51 -2.87
CA GLY A 41 -6.72 6.08 -4.14
C GLY A 41 -7.06 7.05 -5.28
N VAL A 42 -8.34 7.44 -5.40
CA VAL A 42 -8.79 8.42 -6.39
C VAL A 42 -8.12 9.78 -6.17
N TRP A 43 -7.95 10.21 -4.92
CA TRP A 43 -7.24 11.44 -4.56
C TRP A 43 -5.81 11.44 -5.09
N HIS A 44 -5.05 10.36 -4.85
CA HIS A 44 -3.68 10.23 -5.34
C HIS A 44 -3.59 10.16 -6.87
N LEU A 45 -4.52 9.47 -7.53
CA LEU A 45 -4.59 9.49 -8.99
C LEU A 45 -4.82 10.90 -9.54
N ALA A 46 -5.80 11.62 -8.99
CA ALA A 46 -6.12 12.97 -9.44
C ALA A 46 -4.95 13.92 -9.22
N LEU A 47 -4.24 13.78 -8.11
CA LEU A 47 -3.07 14.56 -7.78
C LEU A 47 -1.89 14.27 -8.71
N ALA A 48 -1.52 13.01 -8.88
CA ALA A 48 -0.45 12.59 -9.77
C ALA A 48 -0.74 12.98 -11.23
N GLU A 49 -1.98 12.83 -11.70
CA GLU A 49 -2.40 13.28 -13.03
C GLU A 49 -2.35 14.81 -13.18
N SER A 50 -2.72 15.56 -12.14
CA SER A 50 -2.57 17.03 -12.13
C SER A 50 -1.09 17.42 -12.25
N LEU A 51 -0.24 16.81 -11.44
CA LEU A 51 1.21 17.05 -11.42
C LEU A 51 1.89 16.62 -12.74
N SER A 52 1.42 15.55 -13.39
CA SER A 52 1.97 15.07 -14.66
C SER A 52 1.86 16.12 -15.78
N ARG A 53 0.74 16.88 -15.77
CA ARG A 53 0.46 18.02 -16.65
C ARG A 53 1.13 19.33 -16.23
N GLY A 54 1.92 19.33 -15.16
CA GLY A 54 2.58 20.52 -14.63
C GLY A 54 1.63 21.47 -13.87
N SER A 55 0.44 21.00 -13.48
CA SER A 55 -0.49 21.79 -12.69
C SER A 55 -0.07 21.82 -11.22
N ARG A 56 -0.21 23.00 -10.60
CA ARG A 56 -0.06 23.22 -9.15
C ARG A 56 -1.40 23.41 -8.43
N TRP A 57 -2.50 23.25 -9.17
CA TRP A 57 -3.85 23.48 -8.66
C TRP A 57 -4.37 22.24 -7.92
N MET A 58 -5.19 22.49 -6.91
CA MET A 58 -5.90 21.47 -6.17
C MET A 58 -6.88 20.74 -7.10
N PRO A 59 -6.72 19.42 -7.34
CA PRO A 59 -7.50 18.73 -8.36
C PRO A 59 -8.99 18.62 -8.03
N VAL A 60 -9.36 18.75 -6.75
CA VAL A 60 -10.75 18.67 -6.26
C VAL A 60 -11.34 20.02 -5.87
N PHE A 61 -10.58 21.12 -5.96
CA PHE A 61 -11.09 22.45 -5.62
C PHE A 61 -10.54 23.53 -6.56
N SER A 62 -11.38 23.91 -7.53
CA SER A 62 -10.99 24.85 -8.59
C SER A 62 -10.64 26.23 -8.02
N GLY A 63 -9.56 26.83 -8.55
CA GLY A 63 -9.07 28.14 -8.14
C GLY A 63 -8.07 28.09 -6.97
N GLU A 64 -7.97 26.98 -6.26
CA GLU A 64 -7.03 26.83 -5.15
C GLU A 64 -5.72 26.16 -5.56
N VAL A 65 -4.61 26.66 -5.02
CA VAL A 65 -3.29 26.07 -5.19
C VAL A 65 -3.10 24.98 -4.14
N LEU A 66 -2.52 23.85 -4.53
CA LEU A 66 -2.13 22.81 -3.58
C LEU A 66 -1.06 23.34 -2.61
N LYS A 67 -1.36 23.31 -1.31
CA LYS A 67 -0.46 23.77 -0.24
C LYS A 67 -0.43 22.74 0.89
N ASN A 68 0.68 22.67 1.62
CA ASN A 68 0.87 21.82 2.81
C ASN A 68 0.54 20.32 2.56
N TYR A 69 0.92 19.80 1.39
CA TYR A 69 0.68 18.41 1.02
C TYR A 69 1.97 17.67 0.70
N HIS A 70 2.06 16.40 1.11
CA HIS A 70 3.21 15.53 0.87
C HIS A 70 3.10 14.85 -0.50
N VAL A 71 3.51 15.54 -1.56
CA VAL A 71 3.41 15.06 -2.95
C VAL A 71 4.48 14.04 -3.36
N GLY A 72 5.36 13.61 -2.44
CA GLY A 72 6.56 12.84 -2.78
C GLY A 72 6.25 11.54 -3.51
N PHE A 73 5.26 10.78 -3.03
CA PHE A 73 4.81 9.56 -3.69
C PHE A 73 4.19 9.83 -5.06
N ASP A 74 3.37 10.88 -5.19
CA ASP A 74 2.72 11.24 -6.45
C ASP A 74 3.74 11.67 -7.50
N LEU A 75 4.82 12.36 -7.11
CA LEU A 75 5.92 12.70 -8.00
C LEU A 75 6.69 11.46 -8.49
N VAL A 76 6.82 10.42 -7.65
CA VAL A 76 7.37 9.13 -8.09
C VAL A 76 6.48 8.50 -9.17
N LEU A 77 5.15 8.53 -9.00
CA LEU A 77 4.23 8.07 -10.04
C LEU A 77 4.39 8.84 -11.35
N VAL A 78 4.47 10.17 -11.27
CA VAL A 78 4.66 11.03 -12.44
C VAL A 78 5.97 10.72 -13.15
N LEU A 79 7.07 10.57 -12.40
CA LEU A 79 8.37 10.24 -12.97
C LEU A 79 8.32 8.88 -13.68
N LEU A 80 7.77 7.86 -13.03
CA LEU A 80 7.63 6.53 -13.60
C LEU A 80 6.73 6.54 -14.84
N ASN A 81 5.61 7.26 -14.80
CA ASN A 81 4.74 7.42 -15.96
C ASN A 81 5.48 8.08 -17.14
N LYS A 82 6.26 9.13 -16.90
CA LYS A 82 7.03 9.82 -17.96
C LYS A 82 8.14 8.96 -18.55
N VAL A 83 8.81 8.15 -17.73
CA VAL A 83 9.94 7.30 -18.18
C VAL A 83 9.45 6.01 -18.84
N THR A 84 8.39 5.40 -18.31
CA THR A 84 7.91 4.07 -18.76
C THR A 84 6.71 4.13 -19.67
N THR A 85 6.02 5.28 -19.76
CA THR A 85 4.71 5.47 -20.42
C THR A 85 3.56 4.65 -19.84
N ILE A 86 3.77 3.93 -18.74
CA ILE A 86 2.74 3.14 -18.08
C ILE A 86 1.72 4.08 -17.42
N PRO A 87 0.39 3.88 -17.58
CA PRO A 87 -0.61 4.74 -16.96
C PRO A 87 -0.47 4.81 -15.43
N ILE A 88 -0.71 6.00 -14.87
CA ILE A 88 -0.57 6.26 -13.43
C ILE A 88 -1.44 5.30 -12.59
N VAL A 89 -2.66 5.00 -13.06
CA VAL A 89 -3.57 4.04 -12.41
C VAL A 89 -2.94 2.64 -12.28
N ASN A 90 -2.26 2.16 -13.33
CA ASN A 90 -1.58 0.87 -13.32
C ASN A 90 -0.33 0.88 -12.43
N LEU A 91 0.41 2.00 -12.44
CA LEU A 91 1.54 2.19 -11.53
C LEU A 91 1.07 2.13 -10.07
N TYR A 92 0.00 2.85 -9.74
CA TYR A 92 -0.53 2.97 -8.38
C TYR A 92 -1.09 1.65 -7.82
N PHE A 93 -1.89 0.91 -8.58
CA PHE A 93 -2.60 -0.27 -8.05
C PHE A 93 -1.95 -1.62 -8.38
N GLN A 94 -1.31 -1.76 -9.55
CA GLN A 94 -0.84 -3.07 -10.03
C GLN A 94 0.67 -3.25 -9.98
N ILE A 95 1.47 -2.17 -10.01
CA ILE A 95 2.93 -2.29 -10.15
C ILE A 95 3.66 -1.90 -8.87
N ILE A 96 3.44 -0.70 -8.35
CA ILE A 96 4.15 -0.23 -7.16
C ILE A 96 3.81 -1.06 -5.93
N PRO A 97 2.55 -1.43 -5.64
CA PRO A 97 2.24 -2.18 -4.43
C PRO A 97 2.97 -3.53 -4.34
N PRO A 98 2.99 -4.40 -5.38
CA PRO A 98 3.79 -5.62 -5.34
C PRO A 98 5.30 -5.37 -5.18
N VAL A 99 5.83 -4.33 -5.83
CA VAL A 99 7.25 -3.96 -5.70
C VAL A 99 7.58 -3.55 -4.27
N LEU A 100 6.78 -2.67 -3.66
CA LEU A 100 6.94 -2.26 -2.26
C LEU A 100 6.79 -3.44 -1.31
N ALA A 101 5.83 -4.33 -1.55
CA ALA A 101 5.61 -5.52 -0.73
C ALA A 101 6.87 -6.39 -0.67
N VAL A 102 7.49 -6.67 -1.83
CA VAL A 102 8.73 -7.47 -1.90
C VAL A 102 9.90 -6.72 -1.27
N LEU A 103 10.06 -5.43 -1.59
CA LEU A 103 11.16 -4.62 -1.05
C LEU A 103 11.11 -4.55 0.47
N ILE A 104 9.94 -4.24 1.06
CA ILE A 104 9.74 -4.18 2.51
C ILE A 104 10.10 -5.52 3.15
N GLY A 105 9.57 -6.65 2.64
CA GLY A 105 9.88 -7.96 3.21
C GLY A 105 11.36 -8.33 3.15
N VAL A 106 12.02 -8.06 2.01
CA VAL A 106 13.46 -8.32 1.84
C VAL A 106 14.29 -7.42 2.75
N LEU A 107 13.96 -6.13 2.82
CA LEU A 107 14.71 -5.14 3.60
C LEU A 107 14.55 -5.37 5.09
N VAL A 108 13.34 -5.65 5.58
CA VAL A 108 13.09 -6.03 6.98
C VAL A 108 13.88 -7.27 7.35
N TYR A 109 13.81 -8.34 6.53
CA TYR A 109 14.57 -9.56 6.79
C TYR A 109 16.07 -9.27 6.89
N LYS A 110 16.61 -8.54 5.90
CA LYS A 110 18.04 -8.17 5.88
C LYS A 110 18.42 -7.33 7.09
N PHE A 111 17.62 -6.33 7.42
CA PHE A 111 17.82 -5.46 8.57
C PHE A 111 17.91 -6.26 9.86
N VAL A 112 16.96 -7.16 10.12
CA VAL A 112 16.94 -7.95 11.36
C VAL A 112 18.09 -8.96 11.40
N VAL A 113 18.46 -9.59 10.28
CA VAL A 113 19.67 -10.43 10.23
C VAL A 113 20.92 -9.60 10.57
N LEU A 114 21.04 -8.39 10.03
CA LEU A 114 22.20 -7.54 10.29
C LEU A 114 22.24 -7.05 11.74
N TRP A 115 21.09 -6.72 12.31
CA TRP A 115 20.97 -6.19 13.66
C TRP A 115 21.08 -7.27 14.74
N ARG A 116 20.30 -8.35 14.61
CA ARG A 116 20.16 -9.40 15.62
C ARG A 116 21.08 -10.59 15.40
N LYS A 117 21.71 -10.67 14.22
CA LYS A 117 22.52 -11.82 13.79
C LYS A 117 21.77 -13.16 13.82
N SER A 118 20.43 -13.13 13.83
CA SER A 118 19.55 -14.29 13.91
C SER A 118 18.60 -14.36 12.72
N ARG A 119 18.66 -15.47 11.97
CA ARG A 119 17.77 -15.71 10.83
C ARG A 119 16.36 -16.10 11.26
N GLU A 120 16.20 -16.71 12.43
CA GLU A 120 14.87 -17.06 12.95
C GLU A 120 14.15 -15.80 13.47
N GLU A 121 14.86 -14.90 14.15
CA GLU A 121 14.28 -13.60 14.54
C GLU A 121 13.90 -12.78 13.30
N ALA A 122 14.74 -12.77 12.25
CA ALA A 122 14.42 -12.10 11.00
C ALA A 122 13.21 -12.70 10.28
N PHE A 123 13.08 -14.04 10.30
CA PHE A 123 11.91 -14.72 9.76
C PHE A 123 10.63 -14.27 10.47
N TRP A 124 10.60 -14.33 11.81
CA TRP A 124 9.43 -13.95 12.59
C TRP A 124 9.11 -12.46 12.52
N ALA A 125 10.12 -11.59 12.53
CA ALA A 125 9.91 -10.16 12.32
C ALA A 125 9.26 -9.89 10.95
N THR A 126 9.76 -10.52 9.89
CA THR A 126 9.19 -10.40 8.54
C THR A 126 7.77 -10.96 8.48
N PHE A 127 7.51 -12.08 9.18
CA PHE A 127 6.17 -12.67 9.29
C PHE A 127 5.19 -11.70 9.95
N PHE A 128 5.55 -11.10 11.08
CA PHE A 128 4.69 -10.14 11.76
C PHE A 128 4.54 -8.83 10.98
N VAL A 129 5.53 -8.44 10.17
CA VAL A 129 5.35 -7.31 9.23
C VAL A 129 4.29 -7.60 8.19
N TYR A 130 4.16 -8.82 7.66
CA TYR A 130 3.09 -9.11 6.69
C TYR A 130 1.75 -9.41 7.34
N PHE A 131 1.76 -10.21 8.41
CA PHE A 131 0.58 -10.88 8.96
C PHE A 131 0.22 -10.43 10.38
N GLY A 132 0.93 -9.45 10.94
CA GLY A 132 0.62 -8.87 12.24
C GLY A 132 -0.72 -8.15 12.21
N GLY A 133 -1.66 -8.57 13.05
CA GLY A 133 -2.96 -7.95 13.20
C GLY A 133 -3.30 -7.72 14.66
N SER A 134 -4.30 -6.87 14.87
CA SER A 134 -4.89 -6.60 16.17
C SER A 134 -6.01 -7.58 16.47
N PHE A 135 -6.38 -7.67 17.75
CA PHE A 135 -7.53 -8.45 18.20
C PHE A 135 -8.87 -7.72 18.02
N GLY A 136 -8.96 -6.75 17.11
CA GLY A 136 -10.17 -5.94 16.91
C GLY A 136 -11.37 -6.79 16.48
N TRP A 137 -11.12 -7.83 15.69
CA TRP A 137 -12.11 -8.81 15.28
C TRP A 137 -12.75 -9.57 16.45
N MET A 138 -12.02 -9.78 17.55
CA MET A 138 -12.57 -10.46 18.73
C MET A 138 -13.59 -9.57 19.42
N VAL A 139 -13.32 -8.27 19.48
CA VAL A 139 -14.25 -7.31 20.10
C VAL A 139 -15.51 -7.14 19.24
N THR A 140 -15.41 -7.07 17.90
CA THR A 140 -16.61 -7.02 17.05
C THR A 140 -17.39 -8.33 17.14
N LEU A 141 -16.71 -9.47 17.15
CA LEU A 141 -17.37 -10.77 17.25
C LEU A 141 -18.16 -10.90 18.57
N LEU A 142 -17.57 -10.47 19.70
CA LEU A 142 -18.22 -10.54 21.01
C LEU A 142 -19.37 -9.53 21.18
N ARG A 143 -19.31 -8.38 20.49
CA ARG A 143 -20.31 -7.30 20.65
C ARG A 143 -21.43 -7.35 19.62
N SER A 144 -21.12 -7.60 18.36
CA SER A 144 -22.09 -7.59 17.24
C SER A 144 -22.26 -8.94 16.57
N GLY A 145 -21.46 -9.96 16.91
CA GLY A 145 -21.47 -11.25 16.21
C GLY A 145 -20.81 -11.20 14.84
N GLU A 146 -20.14 -10.10 14.48
CA GLU A 146 -19.55 -9.88 13.17
C GLU A 146 -18.01 -9.91 13.21
N ILE A 147 -17.39 -10.43 12.15
CA ILE A 147 -15.94 -10.38 11.97
C ILE A 147 -15.59 -9.04 11.32
N GLY A 148 -14.89 -8.19 12.05
CA GLY A 148 -14.49 -6.86 11.58
C GLY A 148 -13.38 -6.25 12.45
N GLY A 149 -13.44 -4.94 12.69
CA GLY A 149 -12.58 -4.30 13.67
C GLY A 149 -11.14 -4.03 13.23
N GLU A 150 -10.86 -4.05 11.93
CA GLU A 150 -9.53 -3.70 11.36
C GLU A 150 -9.04 -2.36 11.91
N SER A 151 -9.91 -1.35 11.91
CA SER A 151 -9.58 0.00 12.35
C SER A 151 -9.95 0.28 13.81
N MET A 152 -10.31 -0.74 14.60
CA MET A 152 -10.84 -0.56 15.96
C MET A 152 -9.88 0.17 16.89
N PHE A 153 -8.58 -0.08 16.74
CA PHE A 153 -7.54 0.52 17.57
C PHE A 153 -6.86 1.71 16.91
N TRP A 154 -7.44 2.26 15.82
CA TRP A 154 -6.91 3.43 15.12
C TRP A 154 -5.44 3.26 14.69
N ALA A 155 -5.05 2.02 14.43
CA ALA A 155 -3.73 1.64 13.98
C ALA A 155 -3.87 0.87 12.67
N GLN A 156 -3.02 1.21 11.70
CA GLN A 156 -2.99 0.49 10.44
C GLN A 156 -2.58 -0.96 10.68
N GLN A 157 -3.38 -1.90 10.20
CA GLN A 157 -3.07 -3.32 10.30
C GLN A 157 -2.05 -3.70 9.23
N SER A 158 -1.19 -4.68 9.52
CA SER A 158 -0.09 -5.05 8.62
C SER A 158 -0.58 -5.38 7.21
N VAL A 159 -1.65 -6.18 7.11
CA VAL A 159 -2.23 -6.59 5.81
C VAL A 159 -2.72 -5.41 4.97
N SER A 160 -3.14 -4.32 5.62
CA SER A 160 -3.67 -3.12 4.99
C SER A 160 -2.59 -2.11 4.58
N THR A 161 -1.30 -2.40 4.83
CA THR A 161 -0.20 -1.43 4.64
C THR A 161 -0.17 -0.81 3.25
N LEU A 162 -0.45 -1.61 2.22
CA LEU A 162 -0.39 -1.12 0.83
C LEU A 162 -1.61 -0.29 0.41
N ILE A 163 -2.67 -0.24 1.22
CA ILE A 163 -3.82 0.65 0.97
C ILE A 163 -3.41 2.12 1.07
N ASN A 164 -2.31 2.41 1.79
CA ASN A 164 -1.62 3.70 1.78
C ASN A 164 -0.20 3.57 1.19
N PRO A 165 -0.05 3.54 -0.14
CA PRO A 165 1.26 3.46 -0.78
C PRO A 165 2.25 4.57 -0.39
N PRO A 166 1.84 5.84 -0.18
CA PRO A 166 2.75 6.86 0.36
C PRO A 166 3.37 6.48 1.70
N PHE A 167 2.57 5.94 2.62
CA PHE A 167 3.08 5.43 3.90
C PHE A 167 4.02 4.25 3.68
N ALA A 168 3.63 3.28 2.86
CA ALA A 168 4.45 2.10 2.57
C ALA A 168 5.82 2.48 1.94
N LEU A 169 5.87 3.54 1.13
CA LEU A 169 7.12 4.06 0.57
C LEU A 169 8.03 4.71 1.64
N SER A 170 7.47 5.22 2.73
CA SER A 170 8.22 5.90 3.80
C SER A 170 8.84 4.97 4.86
N LEU A 171 8.52 3.67 4.80
CA LEU A 171 9.06 2.63 5.69
C LEU A 171 10.46 2.16 5.26
#